data_AF-A0A8T4QGQ7-F1
#
_entry.id   AF-A0A8T4QGQ7-F1
#
_cell.length_a   1.000
_cell.length_b   1.000
_cell.length_c   1.000
_cell.angle_alpha   90.00
_cell.angle_beta   90.00
_cell.angle_gamma   90.00
#
_symmetry.space_group_name_H-M   'P 1'
#
loop_
_entity.id
_entity.type
_entity.pdbx_description
1 polymer ?
#
loop_
_entity_poly.entity_id
_entity_poly.type
_entity_poly.pdbx_seq_one_letter_code
_entity_poly.pdbx_strand_id
1 'polypeptide(L)'
;MDKIKIRTFNVKIDNKLMNKLRIVLNKQDPIGIYFDKKTNFDEYDPEIKNIYNDFNKCKNFKEFSKLVYSIFQYWFGADVAGNKIKYSKLSRELYHILKKHLKNDKTKPKILFKK
;
A
#
# COMPACT_ATOMS: atom_id res chain seq x y z
N MET A 1 20.71 -3.37 8.07
CA MET A 1 19.49 -3.41 7.24
C MET A 1 18.47 -4.24 7.97
N ASP A 2 17.50 -3.60 8.62
CA ASP A 2 16.47 -4.30 9.38
C ASP A 2 15.59 -5.14 8.46
N LYS A 3 15.64 -6.45 8.66
CA LYS A 3 14.84 -7.43 7.92
C LYS A 3 13.37 -7.17 8.23
N ILE A 4 12.60 -6.72 7.25
CA ILE A 4 11.15 -6.66 7.34
C ILE A 4 10.68 -8.12 7.49
N LYS A 5 10.31 -8.53 8.70
CA LYS A 5 9.67 -9.83 8.96
C LYS A 5 8.29 -9.81 8.31
N ILE A 6 8.14 -10.48 7.18
CA ILE A 6 6.83 -10.67 6.55
C ILE A 6 6.00 -11.56 7.47
N ARG A 7 4.97 -10.99 8.09
CA ARG A 7 3.96 -11.74 8.82
C ARG A 7 2.89 -12.18 7.83
N THR A 8 2.53 -13.46 7.84
CA THR A 8 1.40 -14.00 7.09
C THR A 8 0.13 -13.19 7.41
N PHE A 9 -0.51 -12.59 6.40
CA PHE A 9 -1.54 -11.57 6.60
C PHE A 9 -2.95 -12.16 6.64
N ASN A 10 -3.56 -12.22 7.83
CA ASN A 10 -5.01 -12.37 7.98
C ASN A 10 -5.68 -10.98 8.02
N VAL A 11 -5.38 -10.14 7.03
CA VAL A 11 -5.83 -8.74 6.99
C VAL A 11 -7.10 -8.64 6.16
N LYS A 12 -8.19 -8.26 6.81
CA LYS A 12 -9.49 -8.08 6.16
C LYS A 12 -9.59 -6.66 5.57
N ILE A 13 -9.43 -6.55 4.27
CA ILE A 13 -9.70 -5.33 3.49
C ILE A 13 -11.09 -5.50 2.86
N ASP A 14 -11.98 -4.52 2.99
CA ASP A 14 -13.28 -4.60 2.33
C ASP A 14 -13.12 -4.54 0.80
N ASN A 15 -13.97 -5.26 0.07
CA ASN A 15 -13.87 -5.39 -1.39
C ASN A 15 -13.90 -4.04 -2.12
N LYS A 16 -14.63 -3.06 -1.58
CA LYS A 16 -14.75 -1.72 -2.20
C LYS A 16 -13.46 -0.93 -2.04
N LEU A 17 -12.81 -0.99 -0.88
CA LEU A 17 -11.48 -0.44 -0.67
C LEU A 17 -10.45 -1.15 -1.53
N MET A 18 -10.44 -2.50 -1.52
CA MET A 18 -9.49 -3.29 -2.31
C MET A 18 -9.54 -2.90 -3.80
N ASN A 19 -10.74 -2.85 -4.38
CA ASN A 19 -10.92 -2.45 -5.78
C ASN A 19 -10.47 -1.02 -6.06
N LYS A 20 -10.64 -0.08 -5.12
CA LYS A 20 -10.13 1.29 -5.27
C LYS A 20 -8.61 1.32 -5.29
N LEU A 21 -7.96 0.54 -4.43
CA LEU A 21 -6.50 0.47 -4.36
C LEU A 21 -5.93 -0.17 -5.63
N ARG A 22 -6.55 -1.25 -6.13
CA ARG A 22 -6.21 -1.88 -7.43
C ARG A 22 -6.29 -0.89 -8.59
N ILE A 23 -7.39 -0.14 -8.71
CA ILE A 23 -7.55 0.86 -9.77
C ILE A 23 -6.40 1.87 -9.77
N VAL A 24 -5.97 2.34 -8.60
CA VAL A 24 -4.85 3.29 -8.49
C VAL A 24 -3.54 2.63 -8.90
N LEU A 25 -3.25 1.44 -8.38
CA LEU A 25 -2.01 0.73 -8.68
C LEU A 25 -1.90 0.35 -10.15
N ASN A 26 -2.94 -0.24 -10.73
CA ASN A 26 -2.97 -0.66 -12.13
C ASN A 26 -2.90 0.55 -13.08
N LYS A 27 -3.42 1.71 -12.67
CA LYS A 27 -3.30 2.95 -13.46
C LYS A 27 -1.88 3.53 -13.47
N GLN A 28 -1.18 3.43 -12.34
CA GLN A 28 0.17 3.99 -12.21
C GLN A 28 1.24 2.99 -12.65
N ASP A 29 0.93 1.70 -12.57
CA ASP A 29 1.71 0.53 -13.00
C ASP A 29 3.22 0.73 -12.84
N PRO A 30 3.72 0.92 -11.61
CA PRO A 30 5.10 1.35 -11.39
C PRO A 30 6.13 0.34 -11.88
N ILE A 31 5.75 -0.93 -12.04
CA ILE A 31 6.61 -2.03 -12.50
C ILE A 31 6.37 -2.37 -13.98
N GLY A 32 5.21 -2.02 -14.56
CA GLY A 32 4.93 -2.31 -15.97
C GLY A 32 4.40 -3.72 -16.22
N ILE A 33 3.70 -4.31 -15.25
CA ILE A 33 3.23 -5.71 -15.29
C ILE A 33 1.71 -5.83 -15.34
N TYR A 34 0.99 -4.71 -15.24
CA TYR A 34 -0.46 -4.72 -15.42
C TYR A 34 -0.81 -4.66 -16.92
N PHE A 35 -1.60 -5.63 -17.40
CA PHE A 35 -2.02 -5.67 -18.80
C PHE A 35 -3.41 -5.05 -18.97
N ASP A 36 -4.42 -5.66 -18.37
CA ASP A 36 -5.79 -5.17 -18.42
C ASP A 36 -6.67 -5.77 -17.31
N LYS A 37 -7.87 -5.22 -17.18
CA LYS A 37 -8.80 -5.56 -16.09
C LYS A 37 -9.36 -6.99 -16.19
N LYS A 38 -9.45 -7.57 -17.38
CA LYS A 38 -9.94 -8.94 -17.58
C LYS A 38 -8.82 -9.96 -17.35
N THR A 39 -7.57 -9.56 -17.58
CA THR A 39 -6.41 -10.45 -17.50
C THR A 39 -5.84 -10.56 -16.09
N ASN A 40 -5.44 -9.44 -15.47
CA ASN A 40 -4.73 -9.45 -14.18
C ASN A 40 -5.06 -8.23 -13.32
N PHE A 41 -6.35 -8.01 -13.02
CA PHE A 41 -6.77 -6.87 -12.20
C PHE A 41 -6.25 -6.90 -10.75
N ASP A 42 -5.88 -8.08 -10.26
CA ASP A 42 -5.36 -8.36 -8.93
C ASP A 42 -3.83 -8.46 -8.87
N GLU A 43 -3.13 -8.06 -9.93
CA GLU A 43 -1.67 -8.15 -10.07
C GLU A 43 -0.91 -7.65 -8.82
N TYR A 44 -1.33 -6.51 -8.29
CA TYR A 44 -0.68 -5.86 -7.15
C TYR A 44 -1.32 -6.17 -5.78
N ASP A 45 -2.14 -7.21 -5.68
CA ASP A 45 -2.82 -7.60 -4.44
C ASP A 45 -1.88 -7.81 -3.23
N PRO A 46 -0.74 -8.52 -3.38
CA PRO A 46 0.19 -8.73 -2.28
C PRO A 46 0.75 -7.41 -1.75
N GLU A 47 1.11 -6.47 -2.63
CA GLU A 47 1.61 -5.14 -2.26
C GLU A 47 0.52 -4.34 -1.56
N ILE A 48 -0.72 -4.38 -2.06
CA ILE A 48 -1.86 -3.70 -1.43
C ILE A 48 -2.04 -4.17 0.01
N LYS A 49 -1.98 -5.48 0.24
CA LYS A 49 -2.13 -6.06 1.59
C LYS A 49 -1.01 -5.59 2.52
N ASN A 50 0.24 -5.60 2.06
CA ASN A 50 1.39 -5.12 2.84
C ASN A 50 1.27 -3.62 3.16
N ILE A 51 0.91 -2.81 2.15
CA ILE A 51 0.74 -1.36 2.28
C ILE A 51 -0.37 -1.05 3.29
N TYR A 52 -1.51 -1.73 3.18
CA TYR A 52 -2.64 -1.52 4.09
C TYR A 52 -2.29 -1.93 5.52
N ASN A 53 -1.66 -3.09 5.72
CA ASN A 53 -1.30 -3.59 7.05
C ASN A 53 -0.38 -2.61 7.80
N ASP A 54 0.58 -2.05 7.08
CA ASP A 54 1.62 -1.19 7.67
C ASP A 54 1.27 0.30 7.64
N PHE A 55 0.13 0.67 7.05
CA PHE A 55 -0.33 2.06 6.96
C PHE A 55 -0.40 2.74 8.33
N ASN A 56 -0.93 2.07 9.36
CA ASN A 56 -1.07 2.62 10.71
C ASN A 56 0.28 2.85 11.43
N LYS A 57 1.37 2.28 10.93
CA LYS A 57 2.72 2.52 11.46
C LYS A 57 3.31 3.83 10.95
N CYS A 58 2.75 4.39 9.87
CA CYS A 58 3.21 5.63 9.26
C CYS A 58 2.52 6.84 9.92
N LYS A 59 3.31 7.74 10.51
CA LYS A 59 2.81 8.96 11.18
C LYS A 59 2.39 10.03 10.19
N ASN A 60 2.98 10.01 8.99
CA ASN A 60 2.80 11.04 7.98
C ASN A 60 3.03 10.49 6.55
N PHE A 61 2.77 11.35 5.57
CA PHE A 61 2.92 11.00 4.15
C PHE A 61 4.36 10.63 3.76
N LYS A 62 5.38 11.27 4.37
CA LYS A 62 6.79 11.01 4.05
C LYS A 62 7.19 9.59 4.46
N GLU A 63 6.77 9.14 5.63
CA GLU A 63 6.96 7.76 6.09
C GLU A 63 6.21 6.77 5.22
N PHE A 64 4.95 7.08 4.88
CA PHE A 64 4.15 6.23 4.00
C PHE A 64 4.76 6.09 2.60
N SER A 65 5.25 7.17 2.00
CA SER A 65 5.88 7.11 0.69
C SER A 65 7.15 6.25 0.68
N LYS A 66 7.92 6.27 1.78
CA LYS A 66 9.07 5.35 1.97
C LYS A 66 8.62 3.90 2.13
N LEU A 67 7.56 3.65 2.90
CA LEU A 67 6.97 2.32 3.07
C LEU A 67 6.55 1.73 1.72
N VAL A 68 5.80 2.48 0.91
CA VAL A 68 5.36 2.03 -0.42
C VAL A 68 6.56 1.61 -1.26
N TYR A 69 7.58 2.48 -1.38
CA TYR A 69 8.78 2.14 -2.13
C TYR A 69 9.49 0.88 -1.60
N SER A 70 9.60 0.77 -0.27
CA SER A 70 10.27 -0.38 0.37
C SER A 70 9.53 -1.70 0.12
N ILE A 71 8.19 -1.68 0.06
CA ILE A 71 7.38 -2.85 -0.28
C ILE A 71 7.64 -3.27 -1.72
N PHE A 72 7.72 -2.34 -2.67
CA PHE A 72 8.04 -2.68 -4.05
C PHE A 72 9.47 -3.20 -4.22
N GLN A 73 10.45 -2.62 -3.52
CA GLN A 73 11.81 -3.17 -3.50
C GLN A 73 11.84 -4.58 -2.91
N TYR A 74 11.00 -4.85 -1.91
CA TYR A 74 10.89 -6.17 -1.31
C TYR A 74 10.31 -7.22 -2.29
N TRP A 75 9.25 -6.88 -3.03
CA TRP A 75 8.59 -7.82 -3.94
C TRP A 75 9.32 -8.01 -5.26
N PHE A 76 9.92 -6.95 -5.81
CA PHE A 76 10.47 -6.95 -7.17
C PHE A 76 12.00 -6.80 -7.23
N GLY A 77 12.66 -6.50 -6.11
CA GLY A 77 14.07 -6.11 -6.12
C GLY A 77 14.27 -4.61 -6.40
N ALA A 78 15.42 -4.09 -5.98
CA ALA A 78 15.71 -2.65 -6.10
C ALA A 78 15.98 -2.21 -7.54
N ASP A 79 16.53 -3.11 -8.35
CA ASP A 79 16.78 -2.97 -9.78
C ASP A 79 15.48 -2.83 -10.58
N VAL A 80 14.51 -3.71 -10.34
CA VAL A 80 13.20 -3.67 -11.03
C VAL A 80 12.33 -2.51 -10.51
N ALA A 81 12.28 -2.31 -9.19
CA ALA A 81 11.50 -1.20 -8.60
C ALA A 81 12.00 0.18 -9.07
N GLY A 82 13.30 0.29 -9.38
CA GLY A 82 13.90 1.51 -9.90
C GLY A 82 13.82 2.69 -8.90
N ASN A 83 13.64 3.90 -9.43
CA ASN A 83 13.77 5.13 -8.63
C ASN A 83 12.51 5.43 -7.80
N LYS A 84 12.71 5.72 -6.51
CA LYS A 84 11.68 6.16 -5.54
C LYS A 84 10.76 7.29 -6.05
N ILE A 85 11.24 8.17 -6.93
CA ILE A 85 10.46 9.30 -7.46
C ILE A 85 9.23 8.80 -8.22
N LYS A 86 9.31 7.65 -8.92
CA LYS A 86 8.17 7.02 -9.62
C LYS A 86 6.97 6.77 -8.70
N TYR A 87 7.24 6.50 -7.42
CA TYR A 87 6.22 6.16 -6.43
C TYR A 87 5.57 7.38 -5.79
N SER A 88 6.00 8.61 -6.08
CA SER A 88 5.47 9.85 -5.47
C SER A 88 3.96 9.99 -5.67
N LYS A 89 3.51 9.89 -6.92
CA LYS A 89 2.11 10.06 -7.30
C LYS A 89 1.25 8.92 -6.76
N LEU A 90 1.69 7.69 -6.96
CA LEU A 90 1.07 6.48 -6.40
C LEU A 90 0.90 6.59 -4.87
N SER A 91 1.98 6.92 -4.16
CA SER A 91 1.95 7.06 -2.70
C SER A 91 0.93 8.12 -2.26
N ARG A 92 0.83 9.24 -2.98
CA ARG A 92 -0.10 10.33 -2.63
C ARG A 92 -1.55 9.87 -2.74
N GLU A 93 -1.90 9.20 -3.83
CA GLU A 93 -3.26 8.70 -4.07
C GLU A 93 -3.66 7.63 -3.04
N LEU A 94 -2.78 6.63 -2.81
CA LEU A 94 -3.02 5.59 -1.80
C LEU A 94 -3.16 6.18 -0.40
N TYR A 95 -2.28 7.10 0.00
CA TYR A 95 -2.33 7.75 1.31
C TYR A 95 -3.67 8.47 1.53
N HIS A 96 -4.16 9.18 0.52
CA HIS A 96 -5.43 9.91 0.62
C HIS A 96 -6.63 8.96 0.76
N ILE A 97 -6.66 7.86 -0.01
CA ILE A 97 -7.70 6.84 0.07
C ILE A 97 -7.71 6.18 1.45
N LEU A 98 -6.55 5.71 1.92
CA LEU A 98 -6.41 5.01 3.19
C LEU A 98 -6.72 5.93 4.38
N LYS A 99 -6.25 7.19 4.35
CA LYS A 99 -6.55 8.16 5.41
C LYS A 99 -8.04 8.50 5.47
N LYS A 100 -8.72 8.61 4.32
CA LYS A 100 -10.17 8.81 4.27
C LYS A 100 -10.93 7.59 4.77
N HIS A 101 -10.48 6.39 4.43
CA HIS A 101 -11.08 5.15 4.91
C HIS A 101 -10.98 5.04 6.44
N LEU A 102 -9.80 5.25 7.04
CA LEU A 102 -9.64 5.22 8.50
C LEU A 102 -10.46 6.28 9.24
N LYS A 103 -10.65 7.48 8.66
CA LYS A 103 -11.51 8.52 9.26
C LYS A 103 -12.98 8.11 9.30
N ASN A 104 -13.43 7.36 8.29
CA ASN A 104 -14.82 6.93 8.15
C ASN A 104 -15.11 5.64 8.92
N ASP A 105 -14.07 4.87 9.23
CA ASP A 105 -14.16 3.67 10.06
C ASP A 105 -14.29 4.07 11.55
N LYS A 106 -15.50 4.45 11.96
CA LYS A 106 -15.86 4.83 13.34
C LYS A 106 -15.75 3.67 14.35
N THR A 107 -15.22 2.52 13.97
CA THR A 107 -15.26 1.29 14.78
C THR A 107 -13.92 0.81 15.35
N LYS A 108 -12.78 1.49 15.09
CA LYS A 108 -11.52 1.14 15.76
C LYS A 108 -11.32 1.90 17.07
N PRO A 109 -11.00 1.21 18.18
CA PRO A 109 -10.78 1.83 19.48
C PRO A 109 -9.64 2.85 19.36
N LYS A 110 -9.83 4.03 19.96
CA LYS A 110 -8.72 4.93 20.29
C LYS A 110 -7.71 4.09 21.06
N ILE A 111 -6.60 3.72 20.45
CA ILE A 111 -5.45 3.20 21.20
C ILE A 111 -4.96 4.39 22.01
N LEU A 112 -5.46 4.46 23.25
CA LEU A 112 -5.03 5.40 24.25
C LEU A 112 -3.64 4.92 24.69
N PHE A 113 -2.60 5.46 24.08
CA PHE A 113 -1.27 5.37 24.67
C PHE A 113 -1.33 6.12 26.00
N LYS A 114 -1.48 5.37 27.11
CA LYS A 114 -1.21 5.91 28.44
C LYS A 114 0.28 6.24 28.50
N LYS A 115 0.57 7.47 28.92
CA LYS A 115 1.92 7.99 29.18
C LYS A 115 2.63 7.16 30.23
#